data_AF-A0A1J5SU52-F1
#
_entry.id   AF-A0A1J5SU52-F1
#
_cell.length_a   1.000
_cell.length_b   1.000
_cell.length_c   1.000
_cell.angle_alpha   90.00
_cell.angle_beta   90.00
_cell.angle_gamma   90.00
#
_symmetry.space_group_name_H-M   'P 1'
#
loop_
_entity.id
_entity.type
_entity.pdbx_description
1 polymer ?
#
loop_
_entity_poly.entity_id
_entity_poly.type
_entity_poly.pdbx_seq_one_letter_code
_entity_poly.pdbx_strand_id
1 'polypeptide(L)'
;MPDPKLTAMAAEVVNATLRSLPDALRKPAKEVHVVFEDHADAELVAQGFEPDILGLFVGDPAGTGAGSLQPMPPQIVLYVGSLWDYADRDRDVFREEVRLTYLHELGHFFGWDEDEVAERGLE
;
A
#
# COMPACT_ATOMS: atom_id res chain seq x y z
N MET A 1 -8.91 7.29 -13.43
CA MET A 1 -8.09 8.35 -12.78
C MET A 1 -8.71 8.61 -11.42
N PRO A 2 -7.93 8.57 -10.34
CA PRO A 2 -8.44 8.68 -8.98
C PRO A 2 -9.00 10.08 -8.67
N ASP A 3 -9.96 10.15 -7.74
CA ASP A 3 -10.47 11.43 -7.22
C ASP A 3 -9.34 12.20 -6.50
N PRO A 4 -9.01 13.44 -6.92
CA PRO A 4 -7.92 14.21 -6.34
C PRO A 4 -8.04 14.48 -4.84
N LYS A 5 -9.26 14.56 -4.30
CA LYS A 5 -9.49 14.77 -2.86
C LYS A 5 -9.22 13.50 -2.08
N LEU A 6 -9.65 12.34 -2.59
CA LEU A 6 -9.35 11.05 -1.96
C LEU A 6 -7.85 10.79 -1.98
N THR A 7 -7.19 11.05 -3.11
CA THR A 7 -5.73 10.95 -3.24
C THR A 7 -5.01 11.87 -2.23
N ALA A 8 -5.44 13.12 -2.09
CA ALA A 8 -4.84 14.05 -1.13
C ALA A 8 -4.98 13.55 0.32
N MET A 9 -6.17 13.08 0.70
CA MET A 9 -6.39 12.52 2.04
C MET A 9 -5.55 11.26 2.28
N ALA A 10 -5.48 10.36 1.30
CA ALA A 10 -4.69 9.14 1.42
C ALA A 10 -3.19 9.46 1.53
N ALA A 11 -2.69 10.42 0.74
CA ALA A 11 -1.31 10.89 0.83
C ALA A 11 -0.99 11.53 2.20
N GLU A 12 -1.92 12.28 2.80
CA GLU A 12 -1.75 12.82 4.15
C GLU A 12 -1.59 11.70 5.19
N VAL A 13 -2.43 10.67 5.09
CA VAL A 13 -2.39 9.49 5.98
C VAL A 13 -1.07 8.73 5.80
N VAL A 14 -0.70 8.36 4.57
CA VAL A 14 0.56 7.66 4.27
C VAL A 14 1.75 8.43 4.83
N ASN A 15 1.81 9.74 4.61
CA ASN A 15 2.89 10.57 5.13
C ASN A 15 2.92 10.65 6.66
N ALA A 16 1.75 10.68 7.32
CA ALA A 16 1.66 10.66 8.77
C ALA A 16 2.12 9.31 9.35
N THR A 17 1.68 8.21 8.74
CA THR A 17 2.07 6.84 9.09
C THR A 17 3.57 6.63 8.90
N LEU A 18 4.13 7.03 7.76
CA LEU A 18 5.57 6.94 7.52
C LEU A 18 6.39 7.72 8.57
N ARG A 19 5.88 8.86 9.05
CA ARG A 19 6.56 9.64 10.11
C ARG A 19 6.46 9.01 11.49
N SER A 20 5.43 8.22 11.78
CA SER A 20 5.26 7.54 13.07
C SER A 20 6.05 6.24 13.19
N LEU A 21 6.50 5.67 12.06
CA LEU A 21 7.34 4.47 12.05
C LEU A 21 8.67 4.67 12.81
N PRO A 22 9.17 3.64 13.51
CA PRO A 22 10.52 3.62 14.05
C PRO A 22 11.58 3.89 12.98
N ASP A 23 12.68 4.54 13.35
CA ASP A 23 13.75 4.95 12.42
C ASP A 23 14.32 3.81 11.57
N ALA A 24 14.38 2.60 12.13
CA ALA A 24 14.85 1.41 11.43
C ALA A 24 13.94 1.00 10.25
N LEU A 25 12.62 1.19 10.39
CA LEU A 25 11.63 0.87 9.35
C LEU A 25 11.39 2.07 8.43
N ARG A 26 11.37 3.28 8.98
CA ARG A 26 11.10 4.52 8.25
C ARG A 26 12.12 4.81 7.15
N LYS A 27 13.39 4.48 7.35
CA LYS A 27 14.44 4.68 6.34
C LYS A 27 14.21 3.85 5.07
N PRO A 28 14.12 2.51 5.14
CA PRO A 28 13.83 1.70 3.95
C PRO A 28 12.43 1.98 3.37
N ALA A 29 11.43 2.28 4.19
CA ALA A 29 10.09 2.63 3.70
C ALA A 29 10.05 3.88 2.80
N LYS A 30 11.01 4.82 2.94
CA LYS A 30 11.12 6.00 2.06
C LYS A 30 11.59 5.68 0.65
N GLU A 31 12.21 4.53 0.45
CA GLU A 31 12.68 4.07 -0.86
C GLU A 31 11.54 3.44 -1.68
N VAL A 32 10.40 3.16 -1.05
CA VAL A 32 9.21 2.59 -1.69
C VAL A 32 8.33 3.70 -2.24
N HIS A 33 8.05 3.66 -3.53
CA HIS A 33 7.18 4.64 -4.17
C HIS A 33 5.71 4.28 -3.92
N VAL A 34 4.91 5.23 -3.45
CA VAL A 34 3.47 5.03 -3.23
C VAL A 34 2.70 5.66 -4.39
N VAL A 35 1.91 4.83 -5.08
CA VAL A 35 1.06 5.20 -6.20
C VAL A 35 -0.39 5.11 -5.76
N PHE A 36 -1.21 6.04 -6.25
CA PHE A 36 -2.65 6.04 -5.99
C PHE A 36 -3.38 5.81 -7.30
N GLU A 37 -4.20 4.77 -7.33
CA GLU A 37 -5.08 4.45 -8.45
C GLU A 37 -6.54 4.49 -8.02
N ASP A 38 -7.46 4.54 -8.97
CA ASP A 38 -8.89 4.58 -8.65
C ASP A 38 -9.39 3.19 -8.20
N HIS A 39 -9.31 2.20 -9.09
CA HIS A 39 -9.69 0.81 -8.86
C HIS A 39 -8.72 -0.10 -9.63
N ALA A 40 -8.71 -1.41 -9.33
CA ALA A 40 -7.99 -2.39 -10.13
C ALA A 40 -8.49 -2.37 -11.59
N ASP A 41 -7.55 -2.38 -12.53
CA ASP A 41 -7.90 -2.43 -13.94
C ASP A 41 -8.25 -3.87 -14.39
N ALA A 42 -8.78 -3.99 -15.62
CA ALA A 42 -9.19 -5.27 -16.16
C ALA A 42 -8.02 -6.24 -16.37
N GLU A 43 -6.80 -5.74 -16.56
CA GLU A 43 -5.61 -6.58 -16.76
C GLU A 43 -5.19 -7.22 -15.44
N LEU A 44 -5.23 -6.46 -14.34
CA LEU A 44 -4.95 -6.97 -13.00
C LEU A 44 -6.01 -7.97 -12.54
N VAL A 45 -7.29 -7.69 -12.78
CA VAL A 45 -8.37 -8.65 -12.48
C VAL A 45 -8.23 -9.93 -13.31
N ALA A 46 -7.83 -9.82 -14.58
CA ALA A 46 -7.56 -11.00 -15.42
C ALA A 46 -6.37 -11.84 -14.93
N GLN A 47 -5.46 -11.25 -14.15
CA GLN A 47 -4.35 -11.97 -13.48
C GLN A 47 -4.78 -12.67 -12.18
N GLY A 48 -6.05 -12.52 -11.78
CA GLY A 48 -6.64 -13.21 -10.62
C GLY A 48 -6.74 -12.38 -9.35
N PHE A 49 -6.42 -11.08 -9.41
CA PHE A 49 -6.67 -10.17 -8.29
C PHE A 49 -8.14 -9.81 -8.19
N GLU A 50 -8.60 -9.55 -6.97
CA GLU A 50 -9.96 -9.10 -6.72
C GLU A 50 -10.17 -7.66 -7.25
N PRO A 51 -11.33 -7.35 -7.85
CA PRO A 51 -11.59 -6.02 -8.40
C PRO A 51 -11.66 -4.91 -7.34
N ASP A 52 -11.95 -5.29 -6.08
CA ASP A 52 -12.05 -4.43 -4.90
C ASP A 52 -10.80 -4.51 -4.01
N ILE A 53 -9.68 -5.04 -4.53
CA ILE A 53 -8.39 -4.98 -3.84
C ILE A 53 -8.07 -3.55 -3.39
N LEU A 54 -7.62 -3.43 -2.13
CA LEU A 54 -7.41 -2.14 -1.47
C LEU A 54 -5.99 -1.60 -1.68
N GLY A 55 -5.02 -2.51 -1.72
CA GLY A 55 -3.61 -2.20 -1.93
C GLY A 55 -2.87 -3.33 -2.63
N LEU A 56 -1.71 -3.03 -3.20
CA LEU A 56 -0.86 -4.00 -3.84
C LEU A 56 0.62 -3.58 -3.79
N PHE A 57 1.45 -4.42 -3.18
CA PHE A 57 2.90 -4.34 -3.30
C PHE A 57 3.36 -4.94 -4.63
N VAL A 58 4.13 -4.16 -5.40
CA VAL A 58 4.69 -4.55 -6.69
C VAL A 58 6.20 -4.38 -6.67
N GLY A 59 6.93 -5.45 -6.98
CA GLY A 59 8.38 -5.44 -7.10
C GLY A 59 9.07 -6.47 -6.21
N ASP A 60 10.40 -6.38 -6.17
CA ASP A 60 11.24 -7.27 -5.37
C ASP A 60 11.23 -6.78 -3.89
N PRO A 61 11.03 -7.68 -2.89
CA PRO A 61 11.16 -7.33 -1.48
C PRO A 61 12.52 -6.70 -1.15
N ALA A 62 12.61 -6.00 -0.02
CA ALA A 62 13.82 -5.30 0.38
C ALA A 62 15.06 -6.23 0.36
N GLY A 63 16.03 -5.92 -0.52
CA GLY A 63 17.33 -6.61 -0.58
C GLY A 63 17.41 -7.84 -1.49
N THR A 64 16.35 -8.18 -2.27
CA THR A 64 16.37 -9.34 -3.17
C THR A 64 16.67 -9.01 -4.64
N GLY A 65 16.72 -7.73 -5.02
CA GLY A 65 16.90 -7.24 -6.41
C GLY A 65 18.25 -7.53 -7.09
N ALA A 66 19.09 -8.43 -6.55
CA ALA A 66 20.37 -8.81 -7.12
C ALA A 66 20.27 -9.90 -8.22
N GLY A 67 19.07 -10.46 -8.47
CA GLY A 67 18.87 -11.61 -9.37
C GLY A 67 17.99 -11.39 -10.60
N SER A 68 17.25 -10.27 -10.69
CA SER A 68 16.31 -10.01 -11.79
C SER A 68 16.99 -9.21 -12.92
N LEU A 69 16.76 -9.60 -14.18
CA LEU A 69 17.34 -8.94 -15.38
C LEU A 69 16.79 -7.52 -15.61
N GLN A 70 15.70 -7.17 -14.92
CA GLN A 70 15.06 -5.85 -14.89
C GLN A 70 14.45 -5.62 -13.49
N PRO A 71 15.22 -5.17 -12.49
CA PRO A 71 14.67 -4.92 -11.16
C PRO A 71 13.65 -3.78 -11.25
N MET A 72 12.39 -4.10 -10.94
CA MET A 72 11.34 -3.11 -10.83
C MET A 72 11.44 -2.45 -9.45
N PRO A 73 11.53 -1.11 -9.35
CA PRO A 73 11.59 -0.46 -8.05
C PRO A 73 10.34 -0.80 -7.24
N PRO A 74 10.50 -1.11 -5.94
CA PRO A 74 9.39 -1.48 -5.08
C PRO A 74 8.36 -0.36 -5.03
N GLN A 75 7.11 -0.74 -5.23
CA GLN A 75 5.98 0.16 -5.28
C GLN A 75 4.85 -0.38 -4.41
N ILE A 76 4.14 0.52 -3.74
CA ILE A 76 2.87 0.24 -3.09
C ILE A 76 1.80 1.00 -3.87
N VAL A 77 0.86 0.28 -4.46
CA VAL A 77 -0.32 0.85 -5.10
C VAL A 77 -1.45 0.84 -4.08
N LEU A 78 -2.11 1.96 -3.87
CA LEU A 78 -3.34 2.06 -3.06
C LEU A 78 -4.50 2.45 -3.98
N TYR A 79 -5.56 1.62 -3.98
CA TYR A 79 -6.75 1.82 -4.80
C TYR A 79 -7.76 2.68 -4.03
N VAL A 80 -7.66 4.00 -4.18
CA VAL A 80 -8.40 4.97 -3.34
C VAL A 80 -9.91 4.94 -3.58
N GLY A 81 -10.36 4.46 -4.74
CA GLY A 81 -11.77 4.20 -5.01
C GLY A 81 -12.27 2.98 -4.25
N SER A 82 -11.54 1.85 -4.34
CA SER A 82 -11.85 0.63 -3.58
C SER A 82 -11.87 0.89 -2.07
N LEU A 83 -10.87 1.60 -1.55
CA LEU A 83 -10.79 2.01 -0.15
C LEU A 83 -11.97 2.90 0.28
N TRP A 84 -12.43 3.77 -0.61
CA TRP A 84 -13.55 4.66 -0.33
C TRP A 84 -14.89 3.93 -0.32
N ASP A 85 -15.08 2.97 -1.21
CA ASP A 85 -16.26 2.13 -1.24
C ASP A 85 -16.26 1.12 -0.08
N TYR A 86 -15.11 0.54 0.28
CA TYR A 86 -14.94 -0.30 1.49
C TYR A 86 -15.31 0.46 2.77
N ALA A 87 -14.90 1.73 2.85
CA ALA A 87 -15.18 2.59 3.98
C ALA A 87 -16.63 3.10 4.05
N ASP A 88 -17.56 2.58 3.23
CA ASP A 88 -18.93 3.08 3.11
C ASP A 88 -19.00 4.61 2.92
N ARG A 89 -17.98 5.18 2.27
CA ARG A 89 -17.81 6.63 2.06
C ARG A 89 -17.72 7.45 3.35
N ASP A 90 -17.30 6.81 4.43
CA ASP A 90 -16.96 7.46 5.68
C ASP A 90 -15.50 7.92 5.65
N ARG A 91 -15.28 9.18 6.01
CA ARG A 91 -13.97 9.83 5.91
C ARG A 91 -12.99 9.39 6.99
N ASP A 92 -13.47 8.95 8.14
CA ASP A 92 -12.64 8.51 9.25
C ASP A 92 -12.29 7.04 9.07
N VAL A 93 -13.26 6.20 8.67
CA VAL A 93 -13.01 4.81 8.26
C VAL A 93 -12.04 4.76 7.08
N PHE A 94 -12.20 5.61 6.07
CA PHE A 94 -11.27 5.68 4.94
C PHE A 94 -9.83 5.98 5.38
N ARG A 95 -9.64 6.90 6.34
CA ARG A 95 -8.29 7.24 6.83
C ARG A 95 -7.65 6.08 7.58
N GLU A 96 -8.44 5.39 8.39
CA GLU A 96 -8.01 4.21 9.11
C GLU A 96 -7.63 3.11 8.11
N GLU A 97 -8.50 2.81 7.16
CA GLU A 97 -8.26 1.76 6.18
C GLU A 97 -7.04 2.05 5.29
N VAL A 98 -6.88 3.29 4.78
CA VAL A 98 -5.66 3.69 4.06
C VAL A 98 -4.41 3.42 4.89
N ARG A 99 -4.45 3.70 6.20
CA ARG A 99 -3.31 3.46 7.09
C ARG A 99 -3.04 1.96 7.22
N LEU A 100 -4.06 1.15 7.46
CA LEU A 100 -3.94 -0.29 7.66
C LEU A 100 -3.43 -0.97 6.38
N THR A 101 -4.09 -0.72 5.25
CA THR A 101 -3.67 -1.24 3.94
C THR A 101 -2.22 -0.83 3.63
N TYR A 102 -1.83 0.44 3.82
CA TYR A 102 -0.45 0.86 3.59
C TYR A 102 0.57 0.12 4.45
N LEU A 103 0.25 -0.11 5.74
CA LEU A 103 1.14 -0.83 6.66
C LEU A 103 1.25 -2.31 6.30
N HIS A 104 0.15 -2.93 5.85
CA HIS A 104 0.11 -4.29 5.31
C HIS A 104 1.04 -4.44 4.10
N GLU A 105 0.88 -3.59 3.08
CA GLU A 105 1.72 -3.64 1.87
C GLU A 105 3.20 -3.33 2.18
N LEU A 106 3.44 -2.45 3.15
CA LEU A 106 4.80 -2.19 3.63
C LEU A 106 5.39 -3.41 4.36
N GLY A 107 4.56 -4.22 5.03
CA GLY A 107 4.93 -5.52 5.57
C GLY A 107 5.44 -6.48 4.50
N HIS A 108 4.73 -6.58 3.37
CA HIS A 108 5.17 -7.37 2.21
C HIS A 108 6.51 -6.89 1.64
N PHE A 109 6.74 -5.57 1.59
CA PHE A 109 8.05 -5.03 1.23
C PHE A 109 9.17 -5.50 2.16
N PHE A 110 8.91 -5.61 3.47
CA PHE A 110 9.87 -6.16 4.44
C PHE A 110 10.01 -7.68 4.41
N GLY A 111 9.16 -8.38 3.62
CA GLY A 111 9.12 -9.83 3.56
C GLY A 111 8.45 -10.47 4.76
N TRP A 112 7.59 -9.74 5.46
CA TRP A 112 6.77 -10.28 6.55
C TRP A 112 5.56 -11.02 6.00
N ASP A 113 5.22 -12.14 6.64
CA ASP A 113 3.95 -12.82 6.42
C ASP A 113 2.80 -12.13 7.18
N GLU A 114 1.55 -12.56 6.93
CA GLU A 114 0.35 -11.96 7.55
C GLU A 114 0.40 -12.01 9.09
N ASP A 115 0.89 -13.12 9.65
CA ASP A 115 1.05 -13.29 11.09
C ASP A 115 2.08 -12.29 11.67
N GLU A 116 3.20 -12.09 10.96
CA GLU A 116 4.24 -11.14 11.33
C GLU A 116 3.79 -9.67 11.24
N VAL A 117 2.92 -9.35 10.27
CA VAL A 117 2.30 -8.03 10.13
C VAL A 117 1.35 -7.77 11.31
N ALA A 118 0.48 -8.73 11.64
CA ALA A 118 -0.43 -8.63 12.77
C ALA A 118 0.31 -8.48 14.12
N GLU A 119 1.36 -9.27 14.36
CA GLU A 119 2.19 -9.19 15.58
C GLU A 119 2.86 -7.81 15.77
N ARG A 120 3.08 -7.08 14.68
CA ARG A 120 3.72 -5.75 14.68
C ARG A 120 2.70 -4.61 14.73
N GLY A 121 1.40 -4.91 14.81
CA GLY A 121 0.30 -3.93 14.88
C GLY A 121 0.11 -3.16 13.57
N LEU A 122 0.29 -3.88 12.45
CA LEU A 122 0.21 -3.35 11.08
C LEU A 122 -1.08 -3.81 10.35
N GLU A 123 -1.97 -4.49 11.06
CA GLU A 123 -3.37 -4.83 10.71
C GLU A 123 -4.35 -4.03 11.58
#